data_AF-A0AAN7PAG7-F1
#
_entry.id   AF-A0AAN7PAG7-F1
#
_cell.length_a   1.000
_cell.length_b   1.000
_cell.length_c   1.000
_cell.angle_alpha   90.00
_cell.angle_beta   90.00
_cell.angle_gamma   90.00
#
_symmetry.space_group_name_H-M   'P 1'
#
loop_
_entity.id
_entity.type
_entity.pdbx_description
1 polymer ?
#
loop_
_entity_poly.entity_id
_entity_poly.type
_entity_poly.pdbx_seq_one_letter_code
_entity_poly.pdbx_strand_id
1 'polypeptide(L)'
;MSNSKSIEIALKKLNVKRGGLKTQITLLSKYLETLHLVNTATITNLQKRVNKFEPLLDSFEIVQCEIELLDEDIDKNLKEREDFQNSYYDLIAQATEILEKHAISAGINGNSNVQLVPTKFSKGFVQNMMDSRSHLK
;
A
#
# COMPACT_ATOMS: atom_id res chain seq x y z
N MET A 1 -37.91 -2.66 3.80
CA MET A 1 -37.19 -1.39 3.55
C MET A 1 -36.11 -1.06 4.60
N SER A 2 -36.26 -1.43 5.87
CA SER A 2 -35.27 -1.09 6.92
C SER A 2 -33.87 -1.73 6.72
N ASN A 3 -33.79 -2.98 6.27
CA ASN A 3 -32.51 -3.71 6.15
C ASN A 3 -31.61 -3.18 5.01
N SER A 4 -32.18 -2.92 3.83
CA SER A 4 -31.44 -2.42 2.66
C SER A 4 -30.78 -1.06 2.94
N LYS A 5 -31.47 -0.16 3.64
CA LYS A 5 -30.91 1.14 4.03
C LYS A 5 -29.76 1.01 5.03
N SER A 6 -29.83 0.04 5.94
CA SER A 6 -28.74 -0.25 6.88
C SER A 6 -27.49 -0.79 6.19
N ILE A 7 -27.66 -1.68 5.20
CA ILE A 7 -26.56 -2.20 4.38
C ILE A 7 -25.87 -1.08 3.61
N GLU A 8 -26.64 -0.19 2.98
CA GLU A 8 -26.09 0.95 2.23
C GLU A 8 -25.24 1.87 3.12
N ILE A 9 -25.72 2.18 4.33
CA ILE A 9 -24.98 3.00 5.30
C ILE A 9 -23.69 2.30 5.74
N ALA A 10 -23.73 0.99 5.98
CA ALA A 10 -22.56 0.20 6.35
C ALA A 10 -21.52 0.20 5.23
N LEU A 11 -21.92 -0.12 4.00
CA LEU A 11 -21.06 -0.08 2.82
C LEU A 11 -20.40 1.29 2.62
N LYS A 12 -21.16 2.38 2.79
CA LYS A 12 -20.60 3.73 2.67
C LYS A 12 -19.50 3.97 3.69
N LYS A 13 -19.69 3.57 4.95
CA LYS A 13 -18.67 3.70 6.01
C LYS A 13 -17.43 2.87 5.71
N LEU A 14 -17.61 1.64 5.25
CA LEU A 14 -16.49 0.74 4.91
C LEU A 14 -15.69 1.27 3.72
N ASN A 15 -16.35 1.77 2.68
CA ASN A 15 -15.68 2.41 1.55
C ASN A 15 -14.84 3.62 1.97
N VAL A 16 -15.33 4.43 2.91
CA VAL A 16 -14.54 5.53 3.50
C VAL A 16 -13.31 5.01 4.24
N LYS A 17 -13.44 3.95 5.06
CA LYS A 17 -12.31 3.31 5.75
C LYS A 17 -11.27 2.80 4.75
N ARG A 18 -11.71 2.05 3.70
CA ARG A 18 -10.84 1.56 2.63
C ARG A 18 -10.10 2.70 1.93
N GLY A 19 -10.79 3.81 1.64
CA GLY A 19 -10.18 5.02 1.08
C GLY A 19 -9.09 5.63 1.99
N GLY A 20 -9.28 5.60 3.31
CA GLY A 20 -8.27 6.01 4.29
C GLY A 20 -7.00 5.15 4.24
N LEU A 21 -7.16 3.83 4.09
CA LEU A 21 -6.04 2.90 3.94
C LEU A 21 -5.29 3.12 2.62
N LYS A 22 -6.00 3.28 1.50
CA LYS A 22 -5.42 3.66 0.19
C LYS A 22 -4.67 5.00 0.25
N THR A 23 -5.12 5.92 1.09
CA THR A 23 -4.41 7.18 1.33
C THR A 23 -3.06 6.95 2.01
N GLN A 24 -2.94 5.98 2.93
CA GLN A 24 -1.64 5.65 3.53
C GLN A 24 -0.65 5.16 2.45
N ILE A 25 -1.07 4.23 1.58
CA ILE A 25 -0.29 3.77 0.40
C ILE A 25 0.22 4.97 -0.40
N THR A 26 -0.67 5.90 -0.74
CA THR A 26 -0.34 7.11 -1.49
C THR A 26 0.71 7.97 -0.78
N LEU A 27 0.63 8.11 0.55
CA LEU A 27 1.59 8.90 1.34
C LEU A 27 2.96 8.25 1.42
N LEU A 28 3.06 6.93 1.46
CA LEU A 28 4.34 6.22 1.44
C LEU A 28 4.98 6.30 0.06
N SER A 29 4.21 6.06 -1.00
CA SER A 29 4.64 6.24 -2.41
C SER A 29 5.25 7.63 -2.62
N LYS A 30 4.52 8.69 -2.27
CA LYS A 30 5.03 10.07 -2.38
C LYS A 30 6.30 10.29 -1.57
N TYR A 31 6.40 9.71 -0.37
CA TYR A 31 7.59 9.84 0.44
C TYR A 31 8.81 9.20 -0.26
N LEU A 32 8.67 7.98 -0.77
CA LEU A 32 9.73 7.27 -1.51
C LEU A 32 10.14 8.03 -2.78
N GLU A 33 9.19 8.58 -3.53
CA GLU A 33 9.47 9.39 -4.73
C GLU A 33 10.31 10.64 -4.42
N THR A 34 10.08 11.27 -3.28
CA THR A 34 10.83 12.47 -2.83
C THR A 34 12.13 12.16 -2.09
N LEU A 35 12.43 10.88 -1.85
CA LEU A 35 13.59 10.46 -1.08
C LEU A 35 14.86 10.48 -1.96
N HIS A 36 15.45 11.65 -2.13
CA HIS A 36 16.65 11.83 -2.96
C HIS A 36 17.97 11.68 -2.17
N LEU A 37 17.96 12.02 -0.87
CA LEU A 37 19.12 11.91 0.00
C LEU A 37 18.91 10.83 1.06
N VAL A 38 19.79 9.83 1.04
CA VAL A 38 19.79 8.75 2.03
C VAL A 38 20.82 9.06 3.10
N ASN A 39 20.34 9.40 4.29
CA ASN A 39 21.15 9.65 5.48
C ASN A 39 20.46 9.05 6.70
N THR A 40 21.12 9.08 7.86
CA THR A 40 20.59 8.47 9.09
C THR A 40 19.19 8.98 9.46
N ALA A 41 18.90 10.26 9.26
CA ALA A 41 17.58 10.83 9.59
C ALA A 41 16.51 10.35 8.61
N THR A 42 16.79 10.29 7.31
CA THR A 42 15.81 9.82 6.32
C THR A 42 15.57 8.32 6.44
N ILE A 43 16.60 7.53 6.73
CA ILE A 43 16.49 6.10 7.04
C ILE A 43 15.67 5.84 8.29
N THR A 44 15.93 6.56 9.38
CA THR A 44 15.12 6.43 10.62
C THR A 44 13.65 6.74 10.36
N ASN A 45 13.36 7.78 9.56
CA ASN A 45 11.99 8.12 9.19
C ASN A 45 11.33 7.06 8.30
N LEU A 46 12.07 6.52 7.33
CA LEU A 46 11.58 5.45 6.46
C LEU A 46 11.25 4.21 7.28
N GLN A 47 12.12 3.80 8.19
CA GLN A 47 11.91 2.63 9.05
C GLN A 47 10.67 2.78 9.94
N LYS A 48 10.45 3.96 10.52
CA LYS A 48 9.20 4.26 11.27
C LYS A 48 7.95 4.14 10.40
N ARG A 49 8.02 4.55 9.13
CA ARG A 49 6.89 4.45 8.19
C ARG A 49 6.61 3.00 7.80
N VAL A 50 7.65 2.20 7.53
CA VAL A 50 7.54 0.77 7.23
C VAL A 50 6.92 0.01 8.40
N ASN A 51 7.40 0.22 9.62
CA ASN A 51 6.84 -0.43 10.82
C ASN A 51 5.36 -0.09 11.04
N LYS A 52 4.93 1.12 10.66
CA LYS A 52 3.51 1.51 10.71
C LYS A 52 2.67 0.84 9.61
N PHE A 53 3.30 0.42 8.53
CA PHE A 53 2.63 -0.20 7.40
C PHE A 53 2.39 -1.70 7.58
N GLU A 54 3.19 -2.43 8.35
CA GLU A 54 2.97 -3.87 8.60
C GLU A 54 1.53 -4.21 8.99
N PRO A 55 0.89 -3.54 9.98
CA PRO A 55 -0.51 -3.83 10.34
C PRO A 55 -1.55 -3.24 9.35
N LEU A 56 -1.11 -2.48 8.35
CA LEU A 56 -2.01 -1.83 7.38
C LEU A 56 -2.67 -2.87 6.47
N LEU A 57 -1.93 -3.92 6.07
CA LEU A 57 -2.46 -4.98 5.24
C LEU A 57 -3.58 -5.72 5.97
N ASP A 58 -3.37 -6.15 7.21
CA ASP A 58 -4.40 -6.81 8.03
C ASP A 58 -5.65 -5.92 8.19
N SER A 59 -5.44 -4.62 8.40
CA SER A 59 -6.55 -3.66 8.50
C SER A 59 -7.34 -3.55 7.20
N PHE A 60 -6.66 -3.61 6.05
CA PHE A 60 -7.31 -3.64 4.75
C PHE A 60 -8.08 -4.93 4.53
N GLU A 61 -7.47 -6.07 4.82
CA GLU A 61 -8.09 -7.40 4.68
C GLU A 61 -9.42 -7.47 5.45
N ILE A 62 -9.44 -6.99 6.70
CA ILE A 62 -10.66 -6.93 7.51
C ILE A 62 -11.74 -6.07 6.84
N VAL A 63 -11.40 -4.85 6.44
CA VAL A 63 -12.36 -3.92 5.82
C VAL A 63 -12.86 -4.45 4.48
N GLN A 64 -11.98 -5.05 3.68
CA GLN A 64 -12.31 -5.59 2.37
C GLN A 64 -13.23 -6.80 2.48
N CYS A 65 -12.97 -7.71 3.42
CA CYS A 65 -13.89 -8.82 3.73
C CYS A 65 -15.27 -8.32 4.17
N GLU A 66 -15.34 -7.29 5.02
CA GLU A 66 -16.63 -6.70 5.42
C GLU A 66 -17.39 -6.09 4.23
N ILE A 67 -16.69 -5.52 3.24
CA ILE A 67 -17.30 -5.01 2.01
C ILE A 67 -17.80 -6.18 1.14
N GLU A 68 -16.99 -7.22 0.95
CA GLU A 68 -17.32 -8.40 0.12
C GLU A 68 -18.54 -9.18 0.66
N LEU A 69 -18.83 -9.07 1.96
CA LEU A 69 -20.06 -9.61 2.56
C LEU A 69 -21.32 -8.79 2.26
N LEU A 70 -21.16 -7.53 1.86
CA LEU A 70 -22.25 -6.56 1.71
C LEU A 70 -22.43 -6.07 0.26
N ASP A 71 -21.39 -6.13 -0.57
CA ASP A 71 -21.35 -5.70 -1.97
C ASP A 71 -21.20 -6.92 -2.89
N GLU A 72 -22.22 -7.19 -3.71
CA GLU A 72 -22.28 -8.35 -4.60
C GLU A 72 -21.39 -8.21 -5.85
N ASP A 73 -20.77 -7.04 -6.07
CA ASP A 73 -19.87 -6.79 -7.20
C ASP A 73 -18.49 -7.42 -6.96
N ILE A 74 -18.39 -8.72 -7.27
CA ILE A 74 -17.19 -9.55 -7.06
C ILE A 74 -15.98 -9.00 -7.84
N ASP A 75 -16.17 -8.64 -9.12
CA ASP A 75 -15.07 -8.21 -9.99
C ASP A 75 -14.45 -6.90 -9.50
N LYS A 76 -15.28 -5.94 -9.12
CA LYS A 76 -14.82 -4.68 -8.51
C LYS A 76 -14.07 -4.93 -7.21
N ASN A 77 -14.57 -5.82 -6.36
CA ASN A 77 -13.93 -6.14 -5.08
C ASN A 77 -12.59 -6.85 -5.25
N LEU A 78 -12.51 -7.81 -6.18
CA LEU A 78 -11.25 -8.45 -6.55
C LEU A 78 -10.24 -7.43 -7.06
N LYS A 79 -10.65 -6.54 -7.97
CA LYS A 79 -9.78 -5.48 -8.49
C LYS A 79 -9.27 -4.55 -7.39
N GLU A 80 -10.13 -4.12 -6.47
CA GLU A 80 -9.73 -3.26 -5.35
C GLU A 80 -8.69 -3.94 -4.45
N ARG A 81 -8.82 -5.25 -4.24
CA ARG A 81 -7.87 -6.07 -3.49
C ARG A 81 -6.52 -6.17 -4.20
N GLU A 82 -6.52 -6.54 -5.48
CA GLU A 82 -5.29 -6.64 -6.29
C GLU A 82 -4.56 -5.30 -6.34
N ASP A 83 -5.27 -4.21 -6.65
CA ASP A 83 -4.68 -2.87 -6.73
C ASP A 83 -4.01 -2.46 -5.40
N PHE A 84 -4.68 -2.72 -4.28
CA PHE A 84 -4.15 -2.40 -2.95
C PHE A 84 -2.94 -3.26 -2.60
N GLN A 85 -3.05 -4.59 -2.74
CA GLN A 85 -2.01 -5.54 -2.36
C GLN A 85 -0.75 -5.35 -3.20
N ASN A 86 -0.89 -5.20 -4.52
CA ASN A 86 0.26 -4.93 -5.39
C ASN A 86 0.97 -3.63 -4.98
N SER A 87 0.21 -2.55 -4.76
CA SER A 87 0.79 -1.28 -4.30
C SER A 87 1.47 -1.40 -2.93
N TYR A 88 0.88 -2.16 -2.01
CA TYR A 88 1.44 -2.41 -0.70
C TYR A 88 2.79 -3.13 -0.80
N TYR A 89 2.83 -4.28 -1.48
CA TYR A 89 4.03 -5.10 -1.59
C TYR A 89 5.14 -4.38 -2.35
N ASP A 90 4.81 -3.68 -3.44
CA ASP A 90 5.79 -2.90 -4.20
C ASP A 90 6.45 -1.81 -3.37
N LEU A 91 5.67 -1.09 -2.55
CA LEU A 91 6.20 -0.02 -1.70
C LEU A 91 7.02 -0.56 -0.54
N ILE A 92 6.59 -1.67 0.07
CA ILE A 92 7.36 -2.33 1.14
C ILE A 92 8.68 -2.87 0.60
N ALA A 93 8.67 -3.53 -0.55
CA ALA A 93 9.89 -4.04 -1.18
C ALA A 93 10.88 -2.89 -1.46
N GLN A 94 10.43 -1.80 -2.07
CA GLN A 94 11.26 -0.62 -2.33
C GLN A 94 11.82 0.00 -1.05
N ALA A 95 10.97 0.16 -0.03
CA ALA A 95 11.40 0.73 1.24
C ALA A 95 12.43 -0.15 1.95
N THR A 96 12.19 -1.47 2.00
CA THR A 96 13.10 -2.45 2.60
C THR A 96 14.44 -2.49 1.87
N GLU A 97 14.45 -2.47 0.54
CA GLU A 97 15.69 -2.43 -0.26
C GLU A 97 16.55 -1.20 0.09
N ILE A 98 15.93 -0.03 0.27
CA ILE A 98 16.64 1.20 0.67
C ILE A 98 17.24 1.06 2.07
N LEU A 99 16.49 0.48 3.02
CA LEU A 99 16.94 0.25 4.39
C LEU A 99 18.13 -0.72 4.42
N GLU A 100 18.05 -1.82 3.67
CA GLU A 100 19.10 -2.84 3.59
C GLU A 100 20.38 -2.28 2.96
N LYS A 101 20.28 -1.57 1.83
CA LYS A 101 21.43 -0.93 1.18
C LYS A 101 22.14 0.04 2.12
N HIS A 102 21.39 0.80 2.92
CA HIS A 102 21.99 1.68 3.91
C HIS A 102 22.70 0.91 5.03
N ALA A 103 22.10 -0.17 5.55
CA ALA A 103 22.73 -1.01 6.57
C ALA A 103 24.06 -1.62 6.09
N ILE A 104 24.10 -2.11 4.85
CA ILE A 104 25.32 -2.64 4.21
C ILE A 104 26.38 -1.52 4.08
N SER A 105 25.99 -0.35 3.57
CA SER A 105 26.91 0.79 3.40
C SER A 105 27.43 1.36 4.73
N ALA A 106 26.66 1.21 5.82
CA ALA A 106 27.06 1.64 7.16
C ALA A 106 27.99 0.63 7.86
N GLY A 107 28.35 -0.49 7.22
CA GLY A 107 29.24 -1.50 7.78
C GLY A 107 28.58 -2.41 8.84
N ILE A 108 27.25 -2.49 8.85
CA ILE A 108 26.55 -3.41 9.75
C ILE A 108 26.60 -4.82 9.13
N ASN A 109 27.58 -5.62 9.55
CA ASN A 109 27.69 -7.05 9.25
C ASN A 109 26.51 -7.81 9.88
N GLY A 110 25.38 -7.86 9.18
CA GLY A 110 24.28 -8.79 9.46
C GLY A 110 24.39 -9.99 8.52
N ASN A 111 24.83 -11.13 9.03
CA ASN A 111 24.82 -12.40 8.29
C ASN A 111 23.37 -12.69 7.85
N SER A 112 23.06 -12.58 6.56
CA SER A 112 21.73 -12.92 6.03
C SER A 112 21.86 -13.47 4.63
N ASN A 113 21.85 -14.80 4.57
CA ASN A 113 21.76 -15.57 3.35
C ASN A 113 20.31 -15.43 2.83
N VAL A 114 20.02 -14.35 2.10
CA VAL A 114 18.74 -14.17 1.40
C VAL A 114 19.03 -14.22 -0.09
N GLN A 115 18.65 -15.33 -0.70
CA GLN A 115 18.82 -15.57 -2.13
C GLN A 115 17.82 -14.68 -2.89
N LEU A 116 18.33 -13.60 -3.48
CA LEU A 116 17.58 -12.68 -4.32
C LEU A 116 17.07 -13.40 -5.57
N VAL A 117 15.74 -13.50 -5.74
CA VAL A 117 15.12 -13.82 -7.02
C VAL A 117 14.85 -12.52 -7.77
N PRO A 118 15.31 -12.37 -9.02
CA PRO A 118 15.09 -11.14 -9.78
C PRO A 118 13.68 -11.14 -10.39
N THR A 119 12.73 -10.43 -9.77
CA THR A 119 11.45 -10.10 -10.39
C THR A 119 11.64 -8.91 -11.33
N LYS A 120 11.44 -9.14 -12.62
CA LYS A 120 11.60 -8.12 -13.68
C LYS A 120 10.54 -7.02 -13.50
N PHE A 121 11.02 -5.81 -13.24
CA PHE A 121 10.22 -4.60 -13.06
C PHE A 121 9.62 -4.14 -14.40
N SER A 122 8.28 -4.05 -14.51
CA SER A 122 7.61 -3.39 -15.63
C SER A 122 7.28 -1.94 -15.25
N LYS A 123 7.97 -1.00 -15.89
CA LYS A 123 8.01 0.43 -15.57
C LYS A 123 6.74 1.22 -15.95
N GLY A 124 5.59 0.57 -16.13
CA GLY A 124 4.47 1.08 -16.92
C GLY A 124 3.20 1.53 -16.19
N PHE A 125 3.04 1.33 -14.87
CA PHE A 125 1.70 1.34 -14.27
C PHE A 125 1.28 2.65 -13.56
N VAL A 126 2.22 3.51 -13.16
CA VAL A 126 1.91 4.70 -12.33
C VAL A 126 1.09 5.77 -13.08
N GLN A 127 1.07 5.74 -14.42
CA GLN A 127 0.35 6.74 -15.22
C GLN A 127 -1.19 6.59 -15.12
N ASN A 128 -1.72 5.37 -14.98
CA ASN A 128 -3.17 5.14 -15.07
C ASN A 128 -3.96 5.55 -13.82
N MET A 129 -3.29 5.79 -12.68
CA MET A 129 -3.96 6.11 -11.41
C MET A 129 -4.28 7.61 -11.27
N MET A 130 -3.54 8.50 -11.95
CA MET A 130 -3.76 9.95 -11.91
C MET A 130 -4.90 10.38 -12.84
N ASP A 131 -5.12 9.67 -13.95
CA ASP A 131 -6.09 10.06 -14.99
C ASP A 131 -7.56 9.74 -14.63
N SER A 132 -7.79 8.87 -13.63
CA SER A 132 -9.14 8.51 -13.18
C SER A 132 -9.79 9.57 -12.26
N ARG A 133 -9.06 10.63 -11.87
CA ARG A 133 -9.59 11.73 -11.04
C ARG A 133 -9.96 12.99 -11.82
N SER A 134 -9.65 13.09 -13.11
CA SER A 134 -9.91 14.29 -13.93
C SER A 134 -11.27 14.32 -14.64
N HIS A 135 -12.11 13.29 -14.50
CA HIS A 135 -13.39 13.18 -15.25
C HIS A 135 -14.66 13.16 -14.39
N LEU A 136 -14.62 13.71 -13.18
CA LEU A 136 -15.81 14.12 -12.45
C LEU A 136 -15.89 15.65 -12.44
N LYS A 137 -16.37 16.20 -13.56
CA LYS A 137 -17.04 17.50 -13.63
C LYS A 137 -18.41 17.30 -14.25
#